data_AF-A0A959GT33-F1
#
_entry.id   AF-A0A959GT33-F1
#
_cell.length_a   1.000
_cell.length_b   1.000
_cell.length_c   1.000
_cell.angle_alpha   90.00
_cell.angle_beta   90.00
_cell.angle_gamma   90.00
#
_symmetry.space_group_name_H-M   'P 1'
#
loop_
_entity.id
_entity.type
_entity.pdbx_description
1 polymer ?
#
loop_
_entity_poly.entity_id
_entity_poly.type
_entity_poly.pdbx_seq_one_letter_code
_entity_poly.pdbx_strand_id
1 'polypeptide(L)'
;MQELEKQYISNLEELATDIQESEELAQYLEEEEEELYMALKEKFEPRIAALYEEVAADNPLQLITLETVLLEPEFEGLYLPKILGYSVLRGEVNNEYHYARPQDHFKDVLLAICNSANFDILRKRIGQSIQMGFAMSSDIWVTNLINSVDNKRVRYFLQSQKLERYRLPEERQVGLARYGRQFTNDNYQSAEFPETLSDLKVLYTSLKQFLIYRVGTKFDNSSLIPPLKALIENKSFKGSTEYMEIIVLYAAFFDLNDKDHKHLAKHFNEVRSSMPEFEENYLEYLLELHNDPGVEMGPRADQRISALLDKSVDDKLTRYYNLMDEVHTKGYTSEEARMAVQAFCNSYEGLSTINECVRRSIFRYFAGLINNLELEEYAELFEISKLFPSYMAIFANQQFNQGLKEVSLNYVEKLLKRYTDKRGKDYQDIKKFVSTAFQDFGFLKEKEIVEMFKTRRKRKKEE
;
A
#
# COMPACT_ATOMS: atom_id res chain seq x y z
N MET A 1 17.52 7.73 -11.89
CA MET A 1 17.31 8.30 -10.53
C MET A 1 17.29 9.83 -10.59
N GLN A 2 16.47 10.50 -9.78
CA GLN A 2 16.40 11.97 -9.79
C GLN A 2 17.53 12.59 -8.95
N GLU A 3 18.03 13.74 -9.41
CA GLU A 3 19.01 14.51 -8.64
C GLU A 3 18.37 15.07 -7.36
N LEU A 4 19.18 15.20 -6.31
CA LEU A 4 18.75 15.82 -5.07
C LEU A 4 18.55 17.32 -5.28
N GLU A 5 17.48 17.85 -4.69
CA GLU A 5 17.33 19.29 -4.58
C GLU A 5 18.46 19.90 -3.76
N LYS A 6 18.85 21.13 -4.13
CA LYS A 6 19.96 21.85 -3.48
C LYS A 6 19.79 21.97 -1.97
N GLN A 7 18.55 22.11 -1.49
CA GLN A 7 18.26 22.17 -0.06
C GLN A 7 18.68 20.89 0.67
N TYR A 8 18.41 19.71 0.10
CA TYR A 8 18.78 18.44 0.71
C TYR A 8 20.29 18.21 0.64
N ILE A 9 20.94 18.63 -0.46
CA ILE A 9 22.40 18.59 -0.58
C ILE A 9 23.03 19.46 0.51
N SER A 10 22.60 20.72 0.67
CA SER A 10 23.16 21.60 1.71
C SER A 10 22.93 21.07 3.12
N ASN A 11 21.77 20.47 3.40
CA ASN A 11 21.49 19.84 4.70
C ASN A 11 22.39 18.62 4.94
N LEU A 12 22.67 17.81 3.92
CA LEU A 12 23.60 16.68 4.03
C LEU A 12 25.04 17.15 4.24
N GLU A 13 25.48 18.20 3.55
CA GLU A 13 26.80 18.81 3.72
C GLU A 13 26.98 19.39 5.14
N GLU A 14 25.94 20.06 5.67
CA GLU A 14 25.93 20.56 7.06
C GLU A 14 25.97 19.40 8.06
N LEU A 15 25.17 18.34 7.85
CA LEU A 15 25.19 17.16 8.71
C LEU A 15 26.54 16.43 8.70
N ALA A 16 27.14 16.28 7.52
CA ALA A 16 28.48 15.68 7.39
C ALA A 16 29.51 16.52 8.14
N THR A 17 29.49 17.84 7.98
CA THR A 17 30.39 18.76 8.69
C THR A 17 30.20 18.64 10.20
N ASP A 18 28.96 18.67 10.69
CA ASP A 18 28.64 18.55 12.10
C ASP A 18 29.09 17.21 12.71
N ILE A 19 28.99 16.11 11.96
CA ILE A 19 29.48 14.79 12.39
C ILE A 19 31.01 14.84 12.49
N GLN A 20 31.68 15.32 11.45
CA GLN A 20 33.15 15.33 11.36
C GLN A 20 33.80 16.27 12.37
N GLU A 21 33.13 17.37 12.74
CA GLU A 21 33.61 18.32 13.75
C GLU A 21 33.13 17.99 15.18
N SER A 22 32.38 16.89 15.36
CA SER A 22 31.79 16.56 16.67
C SER A 22 32.81 16.05 17.69
N GLU A 23 32.64 16.48 18.95
CA GLU A 23 33.42 15.96 20.08
C GLU A 23 33.20 14.44 20.27
N GLU A 24 31.99 13.95 19.99
CA GLU A 24 31.66 12.53 20.08
C GLU A 24 32.43 11.69 19.06
N LEU A 25 32.57 12.17 17.82
CA LEU A 25 33.39 11.48 16.82
C LEU A 25 34.87 11.55 17.21
N ALA A 26 35.36 12.71 17.64
CA ALA A 26 36.75 12.85 18.07
C ALA A 26 37.10 11.87 19.20
N GLN A 27 36.25 11.75 20.21
CA GLN A 27 36.41 10.78 21.30
C GLN A 27 36.37 9.33 20.80
N TYR A 28 35.42 9.00 19.92
CA TYR A 28 35.32 7.66 19.34
C TYR A 28 36.57 7.31 18.52
N LEU A 29 37.14 8.24 17.75
CA LEU A 29 38.35 8.01 16.97
C LEU A 29 39.61 7.86 17.85
N GLU A 30 39.61 8.41 19.06
CA GLU A 30 40.72 8.28 20.02
C GLU A 30 40.67 6.94 20.79
N GLU A 31 39.47 6.54 21.24
CA GLU A 31 39.30 5.40 22.16
C GLU A 31 38.78 4.12 21.47
N GLU A 32 38.11 4.25 20.32
CA GLU A 32 37.48 3.18 19.52
C GLU A 32 36.50 2.28 20.32
N GLU A 33 35.91 2.80 21.40
CA GLU A 33 34.95 2.08 22.24
C GLU A 33 33.53 2.07 21.63
N GLU A 34 32.81 0.95 21.81
CA GLU A 34 31.46 0.76 21.24
C GLU A 34 30.45 1.75 21.86
N GLU A 35 30.61 2.06 23.14
CA GLU A 35 29.80 3.02 23.88
C GLU A 35 29.85 4.43 23.25
N LEU A 36 31.02 4.84 22.76
CA LEU A 36 31.21 6.15 22.11
C LEU A 36 30.56 6.19 20.73
N TYR A 37 30.65 5.10 19.96
CA TYR A 37 29.91 4.99 18.69
C TYR A 37 28.40 5.03 18.91
N MET A 38 27.91 4.44 20.01
CA MET A 38 26.50 4.51 20.38
C MET A 38 26.08 5.93 20.77
N ALA A 39 26.94 6.71 21.43
CA ALA A 39 26.68 8.13 21.70
C ALA A 39 26.61 8.96 20.41
N LEU A 40 27.55 8.75 19.48
CA LEU A 40 27.54 9.37 18.15
C LEU A 40 26.23 9.07 17.42
N LYS A 41 25.82 7.80 17.44
CA LYS A 41 24.57 7.33 16.85
C LYS A 41 23.34 8.01 17.46
N GLU A 42 23.24 8.06 18.79
CA GLU A 42 22.11 8.69 19.49
C GLU A 42 21.98 10.18 19.17
N LYS A 43 23.10 10.85 18.90
CA LYS A 43 23.13 12.26 18.51
C LYS A 43 22.74 12.50 17.06
N PHE A 44 23.25 11.70 16.13
CA PHE A 44 23.17 12.01 14.69
C PHE A 44 22.19 11.16 13.87
N GLU A 45 21.92 9.88 14.21
CA GLU A 45 20.91 9.09 13.49
C GLU A 45 19.52 9.76 13.47
N PRO A 46 19.03 10.42 14.55
CA PRO A 46 17.74 11.11 14.50
C PRO A 46 17.70 12.28 13.51
N ARG A 47 18.82 12.99 13.32
CA ARG A 47 18.91 14.12 12.37
C ARG A 47 18.90 13.61 10.93
N ILE A 48 19.64 12.53 10.65
CA ILE A 48 19.60 11.84 9.35
C ILE A 48 18.19 11.30 9.09
N ALA A 49 17.56 10.71 10.10
CA ALA A 49 16.20 10.17 9.99
C ALA A 49 15.18 11.26 9.62
N ALA A 50 15.25 12.43 10.25
CA ALA A 50 14.34 13.54 9.96
C ALA A 50 14.46 14.00 8.49
N LEU A 51 15.69 14.15 7.99
CA LEU A 51 15.93 14.50 6.59
C LEU A 51 15.46 13.39 5.63
N TYR A 52 15.71 12.14 5.98
CA TYR A 52 15.26 10.99 5.20
C TYR A 52 13.73 10.94 5.11
N GLU A 53 13.03 11.14 6.23
CA GLU A 53 11.56 11.15 6.30
C GLU A 53 10.96 12.31 5.49
N GLU A 54 11.58 13.48 5.52
CA GLU A 54 11.20 14.64 4.69
C GLU A 54 11.32 14.31 3.19
N VAL A 55 12.47 13.81 2.76
CA VAL A 55 12.68 13.42 1.34
C VAL A 55 11.72 12.30 0.93
N ALA A 56 11.52 11.29 1.77
CA ALA A 56 10.59 10.21 1.48
C ALA A 56 9.13 10.67 1.42
N ALA A 57 8.75 11.68 2.20
CA ALA A 57 7.41 12.25 2.18
C ALA A 57 7.19 13.12 0.94
N ASP A 58 8.09 14.06 0.67
CA ASP A 58 7.86 15.14 -0.28
C ASP A 58 8.50 14.90 -1.65
N ASN A 59 9.67 14.25 -1.68
CA ASN A 59 10.48 14.02 -2.88
C ASN A 59 10.97 12.56 -3.00
N PRO A 60 10.06 11.56 -2.96
CA PRO A 60 10.43 10.14 -2.82
C PRO A 60 11.30 9.58 -3.95
N LEU A 61 11.30 10.19 -5.14
CA LEU A 61 12.12 9.76 -6.28
C LEU A 61 13.60 10.16 -6.15
N GLN A 62 13.93 11.01 -5.18
CA GLN A 62 15.31 11.42 -4.85
C GLN A 62 15.90 10.56 -3.73
N LEU A 63 15.11 9.65 -3.14
CA LEU A 63 15.49 8.90 -1.94
C LEU A 63 16.72 8.01 -2.16
N ILE A 64 16.82 7.34 -3.31
CA ILE A 64 17.97 6.49 -3.62
C ILE A 64 19.25 7.35 -3.74
N THR A 65 19.13 8.53 -4.35
CA THR A 65 20.25 9.48 -4.48
C THR A 65 20.70 9.99 -3.11
N LEU A 66 19.76 10.29 -2.20
CA LEU A 66 20.07 10.62 -0.80
C LEU A 66 20.82 9.48 -0.12
N GLU A 67 20.33 8.25 -0.28
CA GLU A 67 20.97 7.07 0.30
C GLU A 67 22.38 6.85 -0.25
N THR A 68 22.62 7.12 -1.53
CA THR A 68 23.96 7.06 -2.14
C THR A 68 24.92 8.04 -1.48
N VAL A 69 24.48 9.28 -1.19
CA VAL A 69 25.32 10.26 -0.48
C VAL A 69 25.61 9.80 0.95
N LEU A 70 24.64 9.18 1.63
CA LEU A 70 24.84 8.62 2.97
C LEU A 70 25.78 7.41 3.02
N LEU A 71 26.20 6.86 1.87
CA LEU A 71 27.22 5.81 1.81
C LEU A 71 28.64 6.34 2.00
N GLU A 72 28.82 7.67 1.85
CA GLU A 72 30.13 8.29 1.91
C GLU A 72 30.75 8.20 3.33
N PRO A 73 32.08 8.07 3.45
CA PRO A 73 32.76 7.86 4.73
C PRO A 73 32.48 8.94 5.78
N GLU A 74 32.19 10.18 5.37
CA GLU A 74 31.92 11.33 6.23
C GLU A 74 30.71 11.11 7.15
N PHE A 75 29.82 10.18 6.81
CA PHE A 75 28.68 9.79 7.63
C PHE A 75 29.00 8.64 8.59
N GLU A 76 30.22 8.13 8.65
CA GLU A 76 30.69 7.12 9.61
C GLU A 76 29.89 5.80 9.61
N GLY A 77 29.21 5.52 8.50
CA GLY A 77 28.28 4.41 8.38
C GLY A 77 27.02 4.55 9.22
N LEU A 78 26.75 5.73 9.77
CA LEU A 78 25.52 6.07 10.47
C LEU A 78 24.35 5.85 9.51
N TYR A 79 23.25 5.31 10.04
CA TYR A 79 22.03 5.03 9.27
C TYR A 79 22.12 3.91 8.21
N LEU A 80 23.32 3.46 7.78
CA LEU A 80 23.49 2.36 6.81
C LEU A 80 22.73 1.07 7.17
N PRO A 81 22.65 0.63 8.45
CA PRO A 81 21.86 -0.55 8.79
C PRO A 81 20.37 -0.43 8.42
N LYS A 82 19.80 0.78 8.49
CA LYS A 82 18.42 1.06 8.09
C LYS A 82 18.28 1.08 6.57
N ILE A 83 19.15 1.81 5.86
CA ILE A 83 19.18 1.87 4.39
C ILE A 83 19.30 0.46 3.80
N LEU A 84 20.15 -0.38 4.38
CA LEU A 84 20.28 -1.77 3.95
C LEU A 84 18.95 -2.52 4.09
N GLY A 85 18.22 -2.33 5.18
CA GLY A 85 16.90 -2.93 5.35
C GLY A 85 15.85 -2.40 4.36
N TYR A 86 15.86 -1.09 4.10
CA TYR A 86 14.99 -0.47 3.10
C TYR A 86 15.26 -0.99 1.69
N SER A 87 16.53 -1.17 1.31
CA SER A 87 16.91 -1.71 0.01
C SER A 87 16.44 -3.16 -0.18
N VAL A 88 16.43 -3.96 0.90
CA VAL A 88 15.91 -5.33 0.88
C VAL A 88 14.39 -5.35 0.66
N LEU A 89 13.66 -4.46 1.33
CA LEU A 89 12.19 -4.42 1.30
C LEU A 89 11.60 -3.74 0.07
N ARG A 90 12.38 -2.89 -0.62
CA ARG A 90 11.98 -2.30 -1.91
C ARG A 90 12.04 -3.27 -3.08
N GLY A 91 12.81 -4.36 -2.97
CA GLY A 91 12.98 -5.30 -4.06
C GLY A 91 11.69 -6.07 -4.37
N GLU A 92 11.28 -6.03 -5.63
CA GLU A 92 10.13 -6.79 -6.14
C GLU A 92 10.43 -8.29 -6.08
N VAL A 93 9.54 -9.06 -5.44
CA VAL A 93 9.65 -10.52 -5.34
C VAL A 93 8.60 -11.23 -6.17
N ASN A 94 8.97 -12.35 -6.78
CA ASN A 94 8.08 -13.22 -7.54
C ASN A 94 7.31 -14.19 -6.60
N ASN A 95 6.50 -15.08 -7.20
CA ASN A 95 5.70 -16.08 -6.46
C ASN A 95 6.54 -17.06 -5.62
N GLU A 96 7.83 -17.23 -5.94
CA GLU A 96 8.75 -18.06 -5.17
C GLU A 96 9.54 -17.24 -4.12
N TYR A 97 9.18 -15.97 -3.91
CA TYR A 97 9.89 -15.04 -3.02
C TYR A 97 11.37 -14.85 -3.41
N HIS A 98 11.67 -14.92 -4.70
CA HIS A 98 12.94 -14.45 -5.25
C HIS A 98 12.79 -13.07 -5.86
N TYR A 99 13.84 -12.26 -5.80
CA TYR A 99 13.83 -10.97 -6.48
C TYR A 99 13.63 -11.17 -7.98
N ALA A 100 12.69 -10.43 -8.56
CA ALA A 100 12.45 -10.43 -9.99
C ALA A 100 13.66 -9.91 -10.77
N ARG A 101 14.46 -9.04 -10.13
CA ARG A 101 15.62 -8.37 -10.72
C ARG A 101 16.80 -8.30 -9.74
N PRO A 102 18.04 -8.24 -10.24
CA PRO A 102 19.20 -7.89 -9.43
C PRO A 102 18.96 -6.61 -8.61
N GLN A 103 19.37 -6.61 -7.35
CA GLN A 103 19.19 -5.48 -6.43
C GLN A 103 20.51 -4.72 -6.31
N ASP A 104 20.79 -3.83 -7.26
CA ASP A 104 22.06 -3.09 -7.31
C ASP A 104 22.23 -2.18 -6.08
N HIS A 105 21.18 -1.45 -5.69
CA HIS A 105 21.24 -0.61 -4.49
C HIS A 105 21.53 -1.39 -3.21
N PHE A 106 20.92 -2.58 -3.04
CA PHE A 106 21.24 -3.46 -1.90
C PHE A 106 22.71 -3.88 -1.90
N LYS A 107 23.27 -4.18 -3.09
CA LYS A 107 24.69 -4.48 -3.24
C LYS A 107 25.56 -3.28 -2.89
N ASP A 108 25.24 -2.10 -3.38
CA ASP A 108 26.07 -0.90 -3.17
C ASP A 108 26.12 -0.51 -1.69
N VAL A 109 24.96 -0.52 -1.01
CA VAL A 109 24.87 -0.28 0.44
C VAL A 109 25.65 -1.36 1.21
N LEU A 110 25.51 -2.63 0.84
CA LEU A 110 26.23 -3.72 1.51
C LEU A 110 27.75 -3.60 1.31
N LEU A 111 28.21 -3.22 0.13
CA LEU A 111 29.63 -3.01 -0.16
C LEU A 111 30.18 -1.80 0.60
N ALA A 112 29.43 -0.70 0.70
CA ALA A 112 29.80 0.45 1.53
C ALA A 112 30.00 0.03 3.00
N ILE A 113 29.07 -0.76 3.56
CA ILE A 113 29.21 -1.29 4.92
C ILE A 113 30.43 -2.21 5.05
N CYS A 114 30.67 -3.10 4.06
CA CYS A 114 31.80 -4.03 4.06
C CYS A 114 33.17 -3.33 4.01
N ASN A 115 33.22 -2.15 3.38
CA ASN A 115 34.43 -1.34 3.23
C ASN A 115 34.57 -0.25 4.30
N SER A 116 33.57 -0.08 5.17
CA SER A 116 33.59 0.91 6.25
C SER A 116 34.63 0.54 7.33
N ALA A 117 35.31 1.56 7.87
CA ALA A 117 36.15 1.41 9.05
C ALA A 117 35.37 0.86 10.26
N ASN A 118 34.07 1.18 10.34
CA ASN A 118 33.18 0.79 11.44
C ASN A 118 32.51 -0.58 11.22
N PHE A 119 33.00 -1.41 10.28
CA PHE A 119 32.40 -2.71 9.94
C PHE A 119 32.15 -3.61 11.17
N ASP A 120 33.06 -3.63 12.14
CA ASP A 120 32.95 -4.50 13.31
C ASP A 120 31.78 -4.15 14.24
N ILE A 121 31.36 -2.89 14.24
CA ILE A 121 30.18 -2.41 14.94
C ILE A 121 28.94 -2.63 14.05
N LEU A 122 29.00 -2.23 12.78
CA LEU A 122 27.87 -2.34 11.84
C LEU A 122 27.40 -3.78 11.64
N ARG A 123 28.33 -4.75 11.58
CA ARG A 123 28.01 -6.17 11.38
C ARG A 123 27.09 -6.75 12.46
N LYS A 124 27.07 -6.15 13.66
CA LYS A 124 26.18 -6.58 14.77
C LYS A 124 24.70 -6.28 14.50
N ARG A 125 24.39 -5.34 13.58
CA ARG A 125 23.03 -4.84 13.31
C ARG A 125 22.44 -5.28 11.96
N ILE A 126 23.28 -5.73 11.03
CA ILE A 126 22.88 -5.96 9.63
C ILE A 126 22.62 -7.43 9.27
N GLY A 127 22.91 -8.36 10.18
CA GLY A 127 22.87 -9.80 9.89
C GLY A 127 21.52 -10.26 9.32
N GLN A 128 20.42 -9.83 9.93
CA GLN A 128 19.08 -10.18 9.43
C GLN A 128 18.79 -9.58 8.05
N SER A 129 19.20 -8.33 7.81
CA SER A 129 19.02 -7.65 6.51
C SER A 129 19.74 -8.43 5.40
N ILE A 130 21.00 -8.83 5.64
CA ILE A 130 21.80 -9.62 4.69
C ILE A 130 21.16 -10.99 4.46
N GLN A 131 20.73 -11.67 5.53
CA GLN A 131 20.06 -12.96 5.42
C GLN A 131 18.82 -12.88 4.52
N MET A 132 18.02 -11.81 4.64
CA MET A 132 16.82 -11.61 3.83
C MET A 132 17.18 -11.26 2.38
N GLY A 133 18.08 -10.30 2.17
CA GLY A 133 18.54 -9.94 0.82
C GLY A 133 19.16 -11.12 0.08
N PHE A 134 19.96 -11.95 0.76
CA PHE A 134 20.54 -13.17 0.17
C PHE A 134 19.52 -14.27 -0.07
N ALA A 135 18.54 -14.44 0.83
CA ALA A 135 17.47 -15.42 0.66
C ALA A 135 16.65 -15.17 -0.62
N MET A 136 16.40 -13.91 -0.95
CA MET A 136 15.62 -13.52 -2.13
C MET A 136 16.49 -13.42 -3.40
N SER A 137 17.79 -13.18 -3.26
CA SER A 137 18.72 -13.11 -4.39
C SER A 137 19.06 -14.49 -4.98
N SER A 138 19.51 -14.52 -6.23
CA SER A 138 20.02 -15.76 -6.83
C SER A 138 21.37 -16.15 -6.23
N ASP A 139 21.64 -17.46 -6.12
CA ASP A 139 22.90 -17.98 -5.56
C ASP A 139 24.13 -17.49 -6.34
N ILE A 140 24.03 -17.36 -7.67
CA ILE A 140 25.10 -16.84 -8.53
C ILE A 140 25.40 -15.38 -8.17
N TRP A 141 24.36 -14.55 -8.05
CA TRP A 141 24.52 -13.13 -7.72
C TRP A 141 25.16 -12.96 -6.34
N VAL A 142 24.69 -13.69 -5.33
CA VAL A 142 25.27 -13.67 -3.97
C VAL A 142 26.73 -14.13 -3.98
N THR A 143 27.06 -15.17 -4.74
CA THR A 143 28.43 -15.69 -4.81
C THR A 143 29.38 -14.68 -5.46
N ASN A 144 28.95 -14.03 -6.54
CA ASN A 144 29.72 -12.97 -7.19
C ASN A 144 29.95 -11.77 -6.26
N LEU A 145 28.92 -11.35 -5.51
CA LEU A 145 29.03 -10.28 -4.54
C LEU A 145 30.00 -10.60 -3.39
N ILE A 146 29.93 -11.81 -2.83
CA ILE A 146 30.86 -12.21 -1.76
C ILE A 146 32.30 -12.25 -2.30
N ASN A 147 32.48 -12.73 -3.54
CA ASN A 147 33.80 -12.84 -4.15
C ASN A 147 34.43 -11.48 -4.51
N SER A 148 33.64 -10.42 -4.67
CA SER A 148 34.18 -9.07 -4.89
C SER A 148 34.76 -8.41 -3.64
N VAL A 149 34.58 -9.01 -2.45
CA VAL A 149 35.14 -8.49 -1.20
C VAL A 149 36.52 -9.09 -0.94
N ASP A 150 37.57 -8.27 -0.93
CA ASP A 150 38.94 -8.76 -0.72
C ASP A 150 39.16 -9.30 0.70
N ASN A 151 38.63 -8.59 1.71
CA ASN A 151 38.83 -8.92 3.12
C ASN A 151 38.21 -10.28 3.48
N LYS A 152 39.07 -11.25 3.85
CA LYS A 152 38.66 -12.62 4.20
C LYS A 152 37.68 -12.66 5.39
N ARG A 153 37.88 -11.83 6.40
CA ARG A 153 37.02 -11.79 7.60
C ARG A 153 35.61 -11.37 7.24
N VAL A 154 35.48 -10.33 6.41
CA VAL A 154 34.18 -9.85 5.90
C VAL A 154 33.53 -10.94 5.04
N ARG A 155 34.28 -11.58 4.14
CA ARG A 155 33.77 -12.70 3.34
C ARG A 155 33.21 -13.84 4.18
N TYR A 156 33.94 -14.29 5.21
CA TYR A 156 33.44 -15.34 6.10
C TYR A 156 32.17 -14.94 6.84
N PHE A 157 32.07 -13.66 7.24
CA PHE A 157 30.83 -13.13 7.82
C PHE A 157 29.67 -13.15 6.83
N LEU A 158 29.87 -12.72 5.58
CA LEU A 158 28.82 -12.75 4.56
C LEU A 158 28.38 -14.19 4.24
N GLN A 159 29.33 -15.13 4.14
CA GLN A 159 29.04 -16.54 3.93
C GLN A 159 28.18 -17.12 5.06
N SER A 160 28.42 -16.71 6.32
CA SER A 160 27.62 -17.19 7.46
C SER A 160 26.20 -16.62 7.49
N GLN A 161 25.91 -15.57 6.71
CA GLN A 161 24.54 -15.05 6.55
C GLN A 161 23.69 -15.86 5.54
N LYS A 162 24.27 -16.81 4.80
CA LYS A 162 23.50 -17.72 3.94
C LYS A 162 22.85 -18.82 4.78
N LEU A 163 21.56 -18.69 5.08
CA LEU A 163 20.83 -19.68 5.87
C LEU A 163 20.10 -20.70 5.00
N GLU A 164 20.33 -21.99 5.23
CA GLU A 164 19.76 -23.07 4.41
C GLU A 164 18.22 -23.16 4.46
N ARG A 165 17.60 -22.75 5.58
CA ARG A 165 16.13 -22.75 5.72
C ARG A 165 15.42 -21.94 4.62
N TYR A 166 16.07 -20.89 4.13
CA TYR A 166 15.50 -20.01 3.10
C TYR A 166 15.62 -20.57 1.68
N ARG A 167 16.07 -21.83 1.51
CA ARG A 167 15.88 -22.56 0.25
C ARG A 167 14.40 -22.84 -0.03
N LEU A 168 13.56 -22.91 1.01
CA LEU A 168 12.12 -23.13 0.88
C LEU A 168 11.36 -21.81 0.66
N PRO A 169 10.45 -21.72 -0.34
CA PRO A 169 9.65 -20.52 -0.60
C PRO A 169 8.81 -20.08 0.61
N GLU A 170 8.22 -21.03 1.33
CA GLU A 170 7.38 -20.76 2.52
C GLU A 170 8.18 -20.08 3.64
N GLU A 171 9.42 -20.51 3.87
CA GLU A 171 10.32 -19.90 4.85
C GLU A 171 10.76 -18.49 4.40
N ARG A 172 10.96 -18.26 3.10
CA ARG A 172 11.23 -16.93 2.55
C ARG A 172 10.05 -15.99 2.77
N GLN A 173 8.83 -16.46 2.47
CA GLN A 173 7.60 -15.71 2.69
C GLN A 173 7.44 -15.27 4.15
N VAL A 174 7.52 -16.22 5.09
CA VAL A 174 7.38 -15.95 6.52
C VAL A 174 8.52 -15.06 7.02
N GLY A 175 9.74 -15.30 6.54
CA GLY A 175 10.93 -14.53 6.86
C GLY A 175 10.79 -13.06 6.45
N LEU A 176 10.46 -12.82 5.17
CA LEU A 176 10.27 -11.48 4.61
C LEU A 176 9.13 -10.74 5.30
N ALA A 177 7.98 -11.39 5.50
CA ALA A 177 6.85 -10.78 6.18
C ALA A 177 7.18 -10.39 7.63
N ARG A 178 7.93 -11.23 8.36
CA ARG A 178 8.38 -10.91 9.72
C ARG A 178 9.41 -9.78 9.73
N TYR A 179 10.30 -9.78 8.76
CA TYR A 179 11.32 -8.75 8.63
C TYR A 179 10.69 -7.39 8.30
N GLY A 180 9.79 -7.33 7.32
CA GLY A 180 9.08 -6.11 6.93
C GLY A 180 8.31 -5.46 8.08
N ARG A 181 7.78 -6.24 9.04
CA ARG A 181 7.10 -5.70 10.23
C ARG A 181 7.97 -4.75 11.05
N GLN A 182 9.29 -4.91 11.03
CA GLN A 182 10.22 -4.06 11.77
C GLN A 182 10.26 -2.62 11.23
N PHE A 183 9.82 -2.43 9.98
CA PHE A 183 9.86 -1.15 9.27
C PHE A 183 8.46 -0.64 8.91
N THR A 184 7.42 -1.15 9.56
CA THR A 184 6.01 -0.80 9.25
C THR A 184 5.73 0.70 9.39
N ASN A 185 6.47 1.38 10.28
CA ASN A 185 6.30 2.81 10.55
C ASN A 185 7.25 3.70 9.73
N ASP A 186 8.13 3.10 8.92
CA ASP A 186 9.15 3.83 8.18
C ASP A 186 8.66 4.08 6.75
N ASN A 187 8.81 5.30 6.24
CA ASN A 187 8.54 5.62 4.84
C ASN A 187 9.85 5.55 4.05
N TYR A 188 10.01 4.53 3.22
CA TYR A 188 11.23 4.29 2.44
C TYR A 188 10.96 3.91 0.99
N GLN A 189 9.71 4.03 0.54
CA GLN A 189 9.32 3.60 -0.79
C GLN A 189 9.76 4.62 -1.85
N SER A 190 10.30 4.10 -2.95
CA SER A 190 10.74 4.89 -4.10
C SER A 190 10.57 4.05 -5.36
N ALA A 191 10.57 4.69 -6.52
CA ALA A 191 10.46 4.01 -7.80
C ALA A 191 11.26 4.73 -8.88
N GLU A 192 11.52 4.02 -9.97
CA GLU A 192 12.08 4.59 -11.18
C GLU A 192 11.00 4.66 -12.25
N PHE A 193 10.89 5.81 -12.91
CA PHE A 193 9.95 6.04 -13.99
C PHE A 193 10.56 5.57 -15.32
N PRO A 194 9.81 4.81 -16.13
CA PRO A 194 10.32 4.28 -17.38
C PRO A 194 10.51 5.36 -18.44
N GLU A 195 11.59 5.27 -19.20
CA GLU A 195 11.89 6.16 -20.33
C GLU A 195 11.58 5.48 -21.68
N THR A 196 11.76 4.16 -21.76
CA THR A 196 11.48 3.35 -22.96
C THR A 196 10.39 2.30 -22.71
N LEU A 197 9.81 1.76 -23.79
CA LEU A 197 8.75 0.74 -23.68
C LEU A 197 9.26 -0.54 -23.01
N SER A 198 10.54 -0.87 -23.22
CA SER A 198 11.20 -1.99 -22.52
C SER A 198 11.25 -1.72 -21.02
N ASP A 199 11.65 -0.50 -20.63
CA ASP A 199 11.70 -0.11 -19.23
C ASP A 199 10.32 -0.12 -18.60
N LEU A 200 9.29 0.31 -19.33
CA LEU A 200 7.91 0.26 -18.84
C LEU A 200 7.54 -1.16 -18.44
N LYS A 201 7.77 -2.15 -19.30
CA LYS A 201 7.47 -3.56 -18.97
C LYS A 201 8.25 -4.07 -17.75
N VAL A 202 9.49 -3.62 -17.59
CA VAL A 202 10.38 -4.08 -16.52
C VAL A 202 10.11 -3.39 -15.17
N LEU A 203 9.80 -2.09 -15.20
CA LEU A 203 9.61 -1.24 -14.01
C LEU A 203 8.15 -1.15 -13.57
N TYR A 204 7.22 -1.62 -14.40
CA TYR A 204 5.80 -1.45 -14.20
C TYR A 204 5.32 -1.88 -12.82
N THR A 205 5.60 -3.13 -12.42
CA THR A 205 5.11 -3.67 -11.15
C THR A 205 5.60 -2.84 -9.97
N SER A 206 6.91 -2.51 -9.94
CA SER A 206 7.49 -1.67 -8.90
C SER A 206 6.89 -0.27 -8.89
N LEU A 207 6.65 0.33 -10.06
CA LEU A 207 6.05 1.65 -10.16
C LEU A 207 4.58 1.64 -9.70
N LYS A 208 3.80 0.64 -10.11
CA LYS A 208 2.41 0.46 -9.68
C LYS A 208 2.31 0.28 -8.17
N GLN A 209 3.13 -0.59 -7.58
CA GLN A 209 3.17 -0.78 -6.12
C GLN A 209 3.55 0.50 -5.37
N PHE A 210 4.54 1.24 -5.88
CA PHE A 210 4.92 2.54 -5.34
C PHE A 210 3.77 3.54 -5.42
N LEU A 211 3.10 3.67 -6.57
CA LEU A 211 1.95 4.57 -6.71
C LEU A 211 0.80 4.16 -5.80
N ILE A 212 0.48 2.86 -5.68
CA ILE A 212 -0.53 2.33 -4.75
C ILE A 212 -0.18 2.72 -3.29
N TYR A 213 1.09 2.55 -2.90
CA TYR A 213 1.56 2.99 -1.58
C TYR A 213 1.37 4.50 -1.37
N ARG A 214 1.65 5.31 -2.39
CA ARG A 214 1.52 6.78 -2.33
C ARG A 214 0.07 7.26 -2.29
N VAL A 215 -0.87 6.55 -2.92
CA VAL A 215 -2.30 6.91 -2.87
C VAL A 215 -2.98 6.43 -1.59
N GLY A 216 -2.49 5.35 -0.98
CA GLY A 216 -2.96 4.87 0.32
C GLY A 216 -2.45 5.71 1.50
N THR A 217 -1.44 6.56 1.27
CA THR A 217 -0.87 7.46 2.27
C THR A 217 -1.29 8.90 2.03
N LYS A 218 -1.17 9.76 3.06
CA LYS A 218 -1.54 11.19 2.99
C LYS A 218 -0.34 12.11 2.75
N PHE A 219 0.69 11.61 2.08
CA PHE A 219 1.90 12.38 1.77
C PHE A 219 1.67 13.35 0.59
N ASP A 220 2.53 14.36 0.47
CA ASP A 220 2.49 15.28 -0.68
C ASP A 220 2.97 14.57 -1.95
N ASN A 221 2.12 14.52 -2.97
CA ASN A 221 2.39 13.89 -4.25
C ASN A 221 2.71 14.90 -5.36
N SER A 222 2.93 16.17 -5.02
CA SER A 222 3.21 17.25 -5.98
C SER A 222 4.45 16.97 -6.84
N SER A 223 5.52 16.43 -6.25
CA SER A 223 6.78 16.06 -6.92
C SER A 223 6.63 14.93 -7.95
N LEU A 224 5.56 14.14 -7.86
CA LEU A 224 5.26 13.04 -8.79
C LEU A 224 4.51 13.52 -10.04
N ILE A 225 3.92 14.73 -10.02
CA ILE A 225 3.15 15.25 -11.16
C ILE A 225 4.03 15.44 -12.40
N PRO A 226 5.23 16.06 -12.34
CA PRO A 226 6.10 16.20 -13.52
C PRO A 226 6.50 14.86 -14.18
N PRO A 227 6.99 13.83 -13.47
CA PRO A 227 7.33 12.56 -14.09
C PRO A 227 6.09 11.80 -14.62
N LEU A 228 4.94 11.90 -13.95
CA LEU A 228 3.67 11.35 -14.47
C LEU A 228 3.26 12.02 -15.79
N LYS A 229 3.42 13.35 -15.92
CA LYS A 229 3.18 14.06 -17.17
C LYS A 229 4.10 13.59 -18.30
N ALA A 230 5.41 13.48 -18.02
CA ALA A 230 6.37 12.99 -18.99
C ALA A 230 6.03 11.57 -19.48
N LEU A 231 5.59 10.71 -18.56
CA LEU A 231 5.15 9.35 -18.87
C LEU A 231 3.92 9.36 -19.80
N ILE A 232 2.89 10.16 -19.50
CA ILE A 232 1.67 10.20 -20.33
C ILE A 232 1.89 10.86 -21.71
N GLU A 233 2.89 11.73 -21.83
CA GLU A 233 3.29 12.34 -23.11
C GLU A 233 4.04 11.36 -24.02
N ASN A 234 4.65 10.31 -23.46
CA ASN A 234 5.44 9.36 -24.22
C ASN A 234 4.56 8.52 -25.16
N LYS A 235 4.68 8.80 -26.45
CA LYS A 235 3.90 8.14 -27.51
C LYS A 235 4.18 6.63 -27.60
N SER A 236 5.37 6.18 -27.19
CA SER A 236 5.74 4.76 -27.27
C SER A 236 5.01 3.89 -26.26
N PHE A 237 4.46 4.47 -25.19
CA PHE A 237 3.73 3.75 -24.15
C PHE A 237 2.24 3.58 -24.49
N LYS A 238 1.72 4.40 -25.41
CA LYS A 238 0.30 4.39 -25.77
C LYS A 238 -0.13 3.02 -26.28
N GLY A 239 -1.29 2.55 -25.80
CA GLY A 239 -1.89 1.27 -26.17
C GLY A 239 -1.44 0.07 -25.34
N SER A 240 -0.53 0.25 -24.38
CA SER A 240 -0.18 -0.79 -23.41
C SER A 240 -1.11 -0.75 -22.19
N THR A 241 -1.36 -1.90 -21.57
CA THR A 241 -2.16 -2.01 -20.34
C THR A 241 -1.50 -1.26 -19.19
N GLU A 242 -0.17 -1.36 -19.07
CA GLU A 242 0.61 -0.67 -18.03
C GLU A 242 0.43 0.84 -18.07
N TYR A 243 0.41 1.40 -19.28
CA TYR A 243 0.17 2.82 -19.50
C TYR A 243 -1.24 3.24 -19.09
N MET A 244 -2.25 2.43 -19.43
CA MET A 244 -3.63 2.67 -19.03
C MET A 244 -3.76 2.66 -17.50
N GLU A 245 -3.23 1.64 -16.83
CA GLU A 245 -3.34 1.49 -15.38
C GLU A 245 -2.69 2.67 -14.62
N ILE A 246 -1.51 3.13 -15.06
CA ILE A 246 -0.84 4.31 -14.47
C ILE A 246 -1.68 5.59 -14.69
N ILE A 247 -2.29 5.76 -15.88
CA ILE A 247 -3.18 6.89 -16.15
C ILE A 247 -4.41 6.88 -15.24
N VAL A 248 -4.99 5.71 -14.97
CA VAL A 248 -6.14 5.57 -14.07
C VAL A 248 -5.78 5.95 -12.65
N LEU A 249 -4.64 5.48 -12.13
CA LEU A 249 -4.15 5.92 -10.80
C LEU A 249 -3.92 7.44 -10.75
N TYR A 250 -3.32 8.00 -11.80
CA TYR A 250 -3.06 9.43 -11.90
C TYR A 250 -4.37 10.24 -11.88
N ALA A 251 -5.37 9.79 -12.64
CA ALA A 251 -6.70 10.40 -12.71
C ALA A 251 -7.47 10.32 -11.40
N ALA A 252 -7.43 9.17 -10.74
CA ALA A 252 -8.24 8.91 -9.55
C ALA A 252 -7.70 9.64 -8.30
N PHE A 253 -6.38 9.70 -8.13
CA PHE A 253 -5.80 9.98 -6.81
C PHE A 253 -4.98 11.25 -6.69
N PHE A 254 -4.50 11.84 -7.78
CA PHE A 254 -3.63 13.02 -7.71
C PHE A 254 -4.43 14.33 -7.74
N ASP A 255 -4.00 15.30 -6.93
CA ASP A 255 -4.56 16.64 -6.96
C ASP A 255 -3.94 17.44 -8.11
N LEU A 256 -4.79 17.84 -9.06
CA LEU A 256 -4.39 18.51 -10.29
C LEU A 256 -4.91 19.95 -10.33
N ASN A 257 -4.08 20.87 -10.78
CA ASN A 257 -4.54 22.20 -11.19
C ASN A 257 -5.28 22.13 -12.54
N ASP A 258 -5.95 23.21 -12.93
CA ASP A 258 -6.75 23.27 -14.18
C ASP A 258 -5.96 22.91 -15.44
N LYS A 259 -4.68 23.30 -15.51
CA LYS A 259 -3.82 23.01 -16.67
C LYS A 259 -3.55 21.51 -16.75
N ASP A 260 -3.25 20.90 -15.61
CA ASP A 260 -2.87 19.50 -15.50
C ASP A 260 -4.07 18.58 -15.67
N HIS A 261 -5.24 18.99 -15.15
CA HIS A 261 -6.51 18.34 -15.39
C HIS A 261 -6.84 18.30 -16.90
N LYS A 262 -6.76 19.44 -17.61
CA LYS A 262 -7.01 19.49 -19.06
C LYS A 262 -6.01 18.64 -19.84
N HIS A 263 -4.75 18.65 -19.41
CA HIS A 263 -3.71 17.82 -20.01
C HIS A 263 -4.03 16.34 -19.87
N LEU A 264 -4.36 15.89 -18.65
CA LEU A 264 -4.72 14.49 -18.39
C LEU A 264 -6.00 14.09 -19.13
N ALA A 265 -7.05 14.92 -19.12
CA ALA A 265 -8.31 14.65 -19.80
C ALA A 265 -8.11 14.36 -21.29
N LYS A 266 -7.24 15.14 -21.96
CA LYS A 266 -6.88 14.89 -23.36
C LYS A 266 -6.28 13.51 -23.55
N HIS A 267 -5.24 13.17 -22.78
CA HIS A 267 -4.54 11.89 -22.92
C HIS A 267 -5.43 10.70 -22.53
N PHE A 268 -6.24 10.83 -21.48
CA PHE A 268 -7.18 9.80 -21.04
C PHE A 268 -8.19 9.46 -22.15
N ASN A 269 -8.83 10.47 -22.76
CA ASN A 269 -9.81 10.23 -23.82
C ASN A 269 -9.17 9.75 -25.13
N GLU A 270 -7.92 10.15 -25.41
CA GLU A 270 -7.13 9.57 -26.51
C GLU A 270 -6.92 8.06 -26.31
N VAL A 271 -6.52 7.61 -25.11
CA VAL A 271 -6.33 6.19 -24.79
C VAL A 271 -7.63 5.42 -24.90
N ARG A 272 -8.68 5.96 -24.29
CA ARG A 272 -10.04 5.40 -24.34
C ARG A 272 -10.51 5.09 -25.76
N SER A 273 -10.14 5.93 -26.72
CA SER A 273 -10.56 5.79 -28.12
C SER A 273 -9.60 4.96 -28.97
N SER A 274 -8.33 4.84 -28.58
CA SER A 274 -7.27 4.24 -29.42
C SER A 274 -6.84 2.85 -28.98
N MET A 275 -7.04 2.49 -27.70
CA MET A 275 -6.66 1.20 -27.16
C MET A 275 -7.74 0.14 -27.43
N PRO A 276 -7.40 -1.01 -28.04
CA PRO A 276 -8.32 -2.12 -28.18
C PRO A 276 -8.81 -2.62 -26.82
N GLU A 277 -10.09 -3.00 -26.74
CA GLU A 277 -10.70 -3.57 -25.53
C GLU A 277 -10.52 -2.69 -24.28
N PHE A 278 -10.37 -1.36 -24.47
CA PHE A 278 -10.13 -0.42 -23.38
C PHE A 278 -11.18 -0.54 -22.27
N GLU A 279 -12.47 -0.62 -22.62
CA GLU A 279 -13.55 -0.68 -21.64
C GLU A 279 -13.43 -1.87 -20.69
N GLU A 280 -13.08 -3.06 -21.22
CA GLU A 280 -12.96 -4.26 -20.39
C GLU A 280 -11.69 -4.23 -19.55
N ASN A 281 -10.55 -3.86 -20.15
CA ASN A 281 -9.29 -3.70 -19.42
C ASN A 281 -9.41 -2.65 -18.29
N TYR A 282 -10.13 -1.56 -18.55
CA TYR A 282 -10.40 -0.53 -17.56
C TYR A 282 -11.25 -1.06 -16.41
N LEU A 283 -12.36 -1.74 -16.72
CA LEU A 283 -13.29 -2.25 -15.70
C LEU A 283 -12.64 -3.35 -14.84
N GLU A 284 -11.83 -4.21 -15.45
CA GLU A 284 -11.02 -5.21 -14.72
C GLU A 284 -10.04 -4.53 -13.77
N TYR A 285 -9.35 -3.49 -14.23
CA TYR A 285 -8.43 -2.75 -13.38
C TYR A 285 -9.16 -1.97 -12.27
N LEU A 286 -10.30 -1.35 -12.57
CA LEU A 286 -11.14 -0.69 -11.58
C LEU A 286 -11.59 -1.70 -10.49
N LEU A 287 -11.97 -2.91 -10.90
CA LEU A 287 -12.31 -3.98 -9.97
C LEU A 287 -11.10 -4.42 -9.12
N GLU A 288 -9.91 -4.48 -9.70
CA GLU A 288 -8.67 -4.71 -8.95
C GLU A 288 -8.49 -3.63 -7.87
N LEU A 289 -8.61 -2.34 -8.23
CA LEU A 289 -8.49 -1.22 -7.28
C LEU A 289 -9.57 -1.25 -6.19
N HIS A 290 -10.79 -1.71 -6.47
CA HIS A 290 -11.82 -1.90 -5.45
C HIS A 290 -11.49 -3.02 -4.46
N ASN A 291 -10.73 -4.03 -4.89
CA ASN A 291 -10.35 -5.18 -4.07
C ASN A 291 -9.02 -4.97 -3.34
N ASP A 292 -8.23 -3.97 -3.72
CA ASP A 292 -6.97 -3.64 -3.06
C ASP A 292 -7.22 -2.91 -1.72
N PRO A 293 -6.79 -3.48 -0.57
CA PRO A 293 -6.99 -2.86 0.74
C PRO A 293 -6.19 -1.55 0.93
N GLY A 294 -5.16 -1.31 0.13
CA GLY A 294 -4.35 -0.09 0.15
C GLY A 294 -4.95 1.07 -0.65
N VAL A 295 -6.04 0.85 -1.38
CA VAL A 295 -6.61 1.85 -2.30
C VAL A 295 -8.02 2.26 -1.88
N GLU A 296 -8.21 3.58 -1.74
CA GLU A 296 -9.52 4.15 -1.41
C GLU A 296 -10.31 4.63 -2.64
N MET A 297 -10.82 3.70 -3.48
CA MET A 297 -11.80 3.99 -4.55
C MET A 297 -13.16 4.48 -4.01
N GLY A 298 -13.22 5.70 -3.49
CA GLY A 298 -14.42 6.36 -2.96
C GLY A 298 -14.97 7.45 -3.88
N PRO A 299 -15.99 8.20 -3.42
CA PRO A 299 -16.68 9.20 -4.24
C PRO A 299 -15.76 10.26 -4.86
N ARG A 300 -14.72 10.69 -4.13
CA ARG A 300 -13.73 11.65 -4.64
C ARG A 300 -12.95 11.10 -5.83
N ALA A 301 -12.54 9.83 -5.77
CA ALA A 301 -11.80 9.19 -6.86
C ALA A 301 -12.68 9.04 -8.10
N ASP A 302 -13.92 8.55 -7.92
CA ASP A 302 -14.87 8.41 -9.01
C ASP A 302 -15.23 9.75 -9.67
N GLN A 303 -15.47 10.79 -8.87
CA GLN A 303 -15.77 12.14 -9.37
C GLN A 303 -14.60 12.74 -10.17
N ARG A 304 -13.35 12.53 -9.72
CA ARG A 304 -12.17 12.99 -10.45
C ARG A 304 -12.06 12.34 -11.81
N ILE A 305 -12.25 11.02 -11.90
CA ILE A 305 -12.25 10.32 -13.18
C ILE A 305 -13.40 10.82 -14.04
N SER A 306 -14.62 10.87 -13.48
CA SER A 306 -15.82 11.34 -14.17
C SER A 306 -15.64 12.73 -14.82
N ALA A 307 -14.98 13.65 -14.11
CA ALA A 307 -14.68 15.00 -14.60
C ALA A 307 -13.69 15.06 -15.78
N LEU A 308 -12.88 14.02 -15.98
CA LEU A 308 -11.94 13.92 -17.09
C LEU A 308 -12.59 13.35 -18.36
N LEU A 309 -13.72 12.64 -18.23
CA LEU A 309 -14.33 11.93 -19.35
C LEU A 309 -15.03 12.88 -20.32
N ASP A 310 -14.85 12.63 -21.61
CA ASP A 310 -15.78 13.11 -22.60
C ASP A 310 -17.09 12.32 -22.48
N LYS A 311 -18.09 12.95 -21.85
CA LYS A 311 -19.43 12.37 -21.62
C LYS A 311 -20.29 12.31 -22.88
N SER A 312 -19.83 12.86 -24.01
CA SER A 312 -20.53 12.75 -25.29
C SER A 312 -20.39 11.36 -25.94
N VAL A 313 -19.39 10.58 -25.51
CA VAL A 313 -19.16 9.20 -25.96
C VAL A 313 -20.12 8.27 -25.23
N ASP A 314 -20.97 7.54 -25.97
CA ASP A 314 -21.89 6.52 -25.43
C ASP A 314 -21.21 5.15 -25.35
N ASP A 315 -20.45 4.94 -24.28
CA ASP A 315 -19.78 3.67 -23.98
C ASP A 315 -20.06 3.24 -22.53
N LYS A 316 -19.59 2.05 -22.14
CA LYS A 316 -19.73 1.49 -20.79
C LYS A 316 -19.14 2.42 -19.73
N LEU A 317 -18.04 3.10 -20.03
CA LEU A 317 -17.35 3.97 -19.08
C LEU A 317 -18.17 5.22 -18.74
N THR A 318 -18.68 5.93 -19.76
CA THR A 318 -19.59 7.06 -19.56
C THR A 318 -20.82 6.61 -18.79
N ARG A 319 -21.42 5.48 -19.15
CA ARG A 319 -22.62 4.95 -18.49
C ARG A 319 -22.35 4.63 -17.02
N TYR A 320 -21.23 3.96 -16.72
CA TYR A 320 -20.81 3.66 -15.35
C TYR A 320 -20.64 4.93 -14.51
N TYR A 321 -19.87 5.90 -15.02
CA TYR A 321 -19.61 7.12 -14.24
C TYR A 321 -20.83 8.03 -14.13
N ASN A 322 -21.75 8.04 -15.10
CA ASN A 322 -23.02 8.76 -14.94
C ASN A 322 -23.88 8.15 -13.82
N LEU A 323 -23.90 6.81 -13.70
CA LEU A 323 -24.55 6.16 -12.56
C LEU A 323 -23.84 6.51 -11.25
N MET A 324 -22.51 6.46 -11.20
CA MET A 324 -21.75 6.81 -10.00
C MET A 324 -21.98 8.27 -9.59
N ASP A 325 -21.97 9.22 -10.53
CA ASP A 325 -22.30 10.63 -10.29
C ASP A 325 -23.69 10.78 -9.66
N GLU A 326 -24.69 10.04 -10.17
CA GLU A 326 -26.05 10.03 -9.62
C GLU A 326 -26.09 9.45 -8.19
N VAL A 327 -25.45 8.32 -7.96
CA VAL A 327 -25.36 7.67 -6.64
C VAL A 327 -24.64 8.57 -5.63
N HIS A 328 -23.53 9.19 -6.02
CA HIS A 328 -22.75 10.09 -5.17
C HIS A 328 -23.52 11.38 -4.85
N THR A 329 -24.27 11.92 -5.81
CA THR A 329 -25.02 13.17 -5.65
C THR A 329 -26.29 12.98 -4.83
N LYS A 330 -27.08 11.94 -5.12
CA LYS A 330 -28.37 11.69 -4.46
C LYS A 330 -28.23 10.87 -3.17
N GLY A 331 -27.11 10.17 -3.02
CA GLY A 331 -26.87 9.25 -1.93
C GLY A 331 -27.46 7.86 -2.19
N TYR A 332 -26.70 6.82 -1.88
CA TYR A 332 -27.09 5.42 -2.06
C TYR A 332 -28.31 5.01 -1.20
N THR A 333 -28.73 5.83 -0.24
CA THR A 333 -29.92 5.61 0.60
C THR A 333 -31.20 6.12 -0.06
N SER A 334 -31.11 6.96 -1.10
CA SER A 334 -32.27 7.50 -1.82
C SER A 334 -32.92 6.42 -2.69
N GLU A 335 -34.25 6.54 -2.86
CA GLU A 335 -35.00 5.62 -3.72
C GLU A 335 -34.63 5.82 -5.20
N GLU A 336 -34.38 7.07 -5.60
CA GLU A 336 -33.97 7.43 -6.95
C GLU A 336 -32.63 6.79 -7.33
N ALA A 337 -31.60 6.88 -6.47
CA ALA A 337 -30.31 6.24 -6.73
C ALA A 337 -30.45 4.72 -6.82
N ARG A 338 -31.28 4.13 -5.96
CA ARG A 338 -31.53 2.69 -5.95
C ARG A 338 -32.25 2.22 -7.22
N MET A 339 -33.21 2.98 -7.72
CA MET A 339 -33.88 2.72 -8.99
C MET A 339 -32.90 2.85 -10.18
N ALA A 340 -32.01 3.85 -10.15
CA ALA A 340 -30.97 4.01 -11.17
C ALA A 340 -30.00 2.82 -11.18
N VAL A 341 -29.54 2.36 -10.01
CA VAL A 341 -28.70 1.16 -9.87
C VAL A 341 -29.43 -0.07 -10.41
N GLN A 342 -30.71 -0.26 -10.07
CA GLN A 342 -31.49 -1.38 -10.57
C GLN A 342 -31.64 -1.36 -12.09
N ALA A 343 -32.00 -0.21 -12.67
CA ALA A 343 -32.16 -0.04 -14.10
C ALA A 343 -30.83 -0.32 -14.85
N PHE A 344 -29.73 0.18 -14.30
CA PHE A 344 -28.39 -0.06 -14.84
C PHE A 344 -28.03 -1.54 -14.79
N CYS A 345 -28.13 -2.20 -13.63
CA CYS A 345 -27.73 -3.59 -13.47
C CYS A 345 -28.53 -4.54 -14.37
N ASN A 346 -29.82 -4.24 -14.59
CA ASN A 346 -30.68 -5.01 -15.50
C ASN A 346 -30.30 -4.87 -16.98
N SER A 347 -29.54 -3.83 -17.35
CA SER A 347 -29.08 -3.60 -18.73
C SER A 347 -27.82 -4.39 -19.11
N TYR A 348 -27.17 -5.03 -18.14
CA TYR A 348 -25.96 -5.84 -18.33
C TYR A 348 -26.14 -7.25 -17.77
N GLU A 349 -25.30 -8.18 -18.23
CA GLU A 349 -25.29 -9.54 -17.68
C GLU A 349 -24.98 -9.53 -16.18
N GLY A 350 -25.64 -10.40 -15.42
CA GLY A 350 -25.49 -10.45 -13.96
C GLY A 350 -24.04 -10.67 -13.50
N LEU A 351 -23.23 -11.43 -14.25
CA LEU A 351 -21.83 -11.70 -13.91
C LEU A 351 -20.83 -10.79 -14.63
N SER A 352 -21.29 -9.72 -15.28
CA SER A 352 -20.40 -8.78 -15.96
C SER A 352 -19.53 -7.98 -14.99
N THR A 353 -18.31 -7.65 -15.41
CA THR A 353 -17.34 -6.86 -14.63
C THR A 353 -17.91 -5.49 -14.24
N ILE A 354 -18.64 -4.82 -15.14
CA ILE A 354 -19.26 -3.53 -14.85
C ILE A 354 -20.29 -3.60 -13.71
N ASN A 355 -21.10 -4.65 -13.65
CA ASN A 355 -22.03 -4.87 -12.57
C ASN A 355 -21.31 -5.18 -11.27
N GLU A 356 -20.17 -5.89 -11.33
CA GLU A 356 -19.33 -6.12 -10.16
C GLU A 356 -18.70 -4.82 -9.64
N CYS A 357 -18.22 -3.93 -10.50
CA CYS A 357 -17.75 -2.60 -10.09
C CYS A 357 -18.84 -1.83 -9.34
N VAL A 358 -20.07 -1.79 -9.88
CA VAL A 358 -21.21 -1.14 -9.20
C VAL A 358 -21.48 -1.76 -7.83
N ARG A 359 -21.46 -3.10 -7.73
CA ARG A 359 -21.61 -3.79 -6.44
C ARG A 359 -20.54 -3.37 -5.44
N ARG A 360 -19.29 -3.28 -5.86
CA ARG A 360 -18.18 -2.87 -4.99
C ARG A 360 -18.31 -1.43 -4.54
N SER A 361 -18.68 -0.51 -5.43
CA SER A 361 -18.93 0.90 -5.09
C SER A 361 -20.05 1.05 -4.07
N ILE A 362 -21.17 0.34 -4.24
CA ILE A 362 -22.28 0.35 -3.27
C ILE A 362 -21.90 -0.35 -1.96
N PHE A 363 -21.21 -1.50 -2.03
CA PHE A 363 -20.75 -2.21 -0.83
C PHE A 363 -19.84 -1.33 0.01
N ARG A 364 -18.96 -0.54 -0.62
CA ARG A 364 -18.08 0.39 0.05
C ARG A 364 -18.84 1.40 0.91
N TYR A 365 -19.97 1.92 0.44
CA TYR A 365 -20.78 2.83 1.24
C TYR A 365 -21.28 2.18 2.54
N PHE A 366 -21.81 0.96 2.45
CA PHE A 366 -22.23 0.20 3.63
C PHE A 366 -21.04 -0.11 4.54
N ALA A 367 -19.93 -0.58 3.98
CA ALA A 367 -18.75 -0.93 4.75
C ALA A 367 -18.14 0.28 5.45
N GLY A 368 -18.01 1.40 4.73
CA GLY A 368 -17.49 2.66 5.25
C GLY A 368 -18.34 3.24 6.37
N LEU A 369 -19.68 3.18 6.26
CA LEU A 369 -20.55 3.60 7.35
C LEU A 369 -20.37 2.68 8.57
N ILE A 370 -20.56 1.37 8.41
CA ILE A 370 -20.60 0.42 9.53
C ILE A 370 -19.24 0.32 10.25
N ASN A 371 -18.13 0.38 9.52
CA ASN A 371 -16.79 0.33 10.12
C ASN A 371 -16.46 1.56 10.96
N ASN A 372 -17.11 2.69 10.67
CA ASN A 372 -16.89 3.97 11.35
C ASN A 372 -17.99 4.30 12.39
N LEU A 373 -18.97 3.43 12.60
CA LEU A 373 -19.98 3.63 13.64
C LEU A 373 -19.34 3.55 15.03
N GLU A 374 -19.64 4.51 15.88
CA GLU A 374 -19.34 4.43 17.31
C GLU A 374 -20.25 3.39 17.98
N LEU A 375 -19.82 2.82 19.11
CA LEU A 375 -20.57 1.73 19.75
C LEU A 375 -21.92 2.21 20.33
N GLU A 376 -21.99 3.49 20.71
CA GLU A 376 -23.19 4.15 21.19
C GLU A 376 -24.22 4.44 20.08
N GLU A 377 -23.80 4.42 18.81
CA GLU A 377 -24.63 4.72 17.64
C GLU A 377 -25.20 3.46 16.97
N TYR A 378 -25.32 2.35 17.71
CA TYR A 378 -25.74 1.06 17.14
C TYR A 378 -27.12 1.07 16.47
N ALA A 379 -27.98 2.06 16.78
CA ALA A 379 -29.26 2.24 16.11
C ALA A 379 -29.11 2.56 14.62
N GLU A 380 -28.01 3.21 14.21
CA GLU A 380 -27.72 3.52 12.81
C GLU A 380 -27.50 2.25 11.98
N LEU A 381 -26.93 1.19 12.58
CA LEU A 381 -26.85 -0.13 11.95
C LEU A 381 -28.26 -0.65 11.62
N PHE A 382 -29.22 -0.44 12.52
CA PHE A 382 -30.58 -0.95 12.32
C PHE A 382 -31.25 -0.20 11.17
N GLU A 383 -31.12 1.11 11.14
CA GLU A 383 -31.66 1.95 10.08
C GLU A 383 -31.06 1.63 8.72
N ILE A 384 -29.73 1.56 8.61
CA ILE A 384 -29.09 1.29 7.31
C ILE A 384 -29.37 -0.12 6.80
N SER A 385 -29.52 -1.10 7.71
CA SER A 385 -29.80 -2.50 7.33
C SER A 385 -31.16 -2.68 6.66
N LYS A 386 -32.10 -1.73 6.82
CA LYS A 386 -33.39 -1.75 6.11
C LYS A 386 -33.22 -1.67 4.59
N LEU A 387 -32.09 -1.16 4.12
CA LEU A 387 -31.77 -1.08 2.69
C LEU A 387 -31.19 -2.39 2.15
N PHE A 388 -30.70 -3.30 3.01
CA PHE A 388 -30.04 -4.54 2.58
C PHE A 388 -30.95 -5.39 1.69
N PRO A 389 -32.20 -5.71 2.05
CA PRO A 389 -33.06 -6.57 1.23
C PRO A 389 -33.20 -6.05 -0.20
N SER A 390 -33.28 -4.73 -0.36
CA SER A 390 -33.43 -4.14 -1.68
C SER A 390 -32.17 -4.27 -2.52
N TYR A 391 -30.99 -3.97 -1.97
CA TYR A 391 -29.74 -4.11 -2.72
C TYR A 391 -29.37 -5.58 -2.96
N MET A 392 -29.64 -6.46 -1.98
CA MET A 392 -29.48 -7.90 -2.14
C MET A 392 -30.37 -8.44 -3.27
N ALA A 393 -31.59 -7.93 -3.40
CA ALA A 393 -32.50 -8.29 -4.50
C ALA A 393 -32.04 -7.74 -5.86
N ILE A 394 -31.57 -6.48 -5.91
CA ILE A 394 -31.04 -5.86 -7.14
C ILE A 394 -29.83 -6.64 -7.66
N PHE A 395 -28.90 -7.00 -6.78
CA PHE A 395 -27.64 -7.61 -7.20
C PHE A 395 -27.72 -9.13 -7.33
N ALA A 396 -28.61 -9.79 -6.59
CA ALA A 396 -28.77 -11.24 -6.53
C ALA A 396 -27.43 -12.00 -6.42
N ASN A 397 -26.47 -11.44 -5.68
CA ASN A 397 -25.08 -11.88 -5.65
C ASN A 397 -24.68 -12.34 -4.24
N GLN A 398 -24.18 -13.58 -4.13
CA GLN A 398 -23.83 -14.17 -2.84
C GLN A 398 -22.62 -13.50 -2.17
N GLN A 399 -21.63 -13.06 -2.94
CA GLN A 399 -20.43 -12.41 -2.41
C GLN A 399 -20.76 -11.06 -1.76
N PHE A 400 -21.62 -10.25 -2.41
CA PHE A 400 -22.13 -9.01 -1.84
C PHE A 400 -22.86 -9.26 -0.51
N ASN A 401 -23.75 -10.25 -0.47
CA ASN A 401 -24.50 -10.61 0.73
C ASN A 401 -23.58 -11.06 1.87
N GLN A 402 -22.55 -11.85 1.54
CA GLN A 402 -21.54 -12.30 2.50
C GLN A 402 -20.70 -11.13 3.03
N GLY A 403 -20.33 -10.16 2.18
CA GLY A 403 -19.64 -8.95 2.62
C GLY A 403 -20.47 -8.14 3.62
N LEU A 404 -21.77 -7.92 3.34
CA LEU A 404 -22.67 -7.22 4.27
C LEU A 404 -22.78 -7.95 5.61
N LYS A 405 -22.87 -9.28 5.57
CA LYS A 405 -22.86 -10.14 6.75
C LYS A 405 -21.59 -9.96 7.58
N GLU A 406 -20.42 -10.05 6.96
CA GLU A 406 -19.13 -9.98 7.66
C GLU A 406 -18.93 -8.65 8.36
N VAL A 407 -19.17 -7.54 7.66
CA VAL A 407 -19.02 -6.20 8.25
C VAL A 407 -20.02 -5.98 9.38
N SER A 408 -21.28 -6.40 9.20
CA SER A 408 -22.31 -6.27 10.23
C SER A 408 -22.01 -7.13 11.46
N LEU A 409 -21.54 -8.36 11.27
CA LEU A 409 -21.15 -9.26 12.36
C LEU A 409 -19.95 -8.72 13.13
N ASN A 410 -18.92 -8.22 12.44
CA ASN A 410 -17.75 -7.63 13.08
C ASN A 410 -18.13 -6.47 14.02
N TYR A 411 -19.08 -5.62 13.60
CA TYR A 411 -19.57 -4.53 14.44
C TYR A 411 -20.43 -5.06 15.61
N VAL A 412 -21.34 -6.02 15.36
CA VAL A 412 -22.13 -6.67 16.43
C VAL A 412 -21.23 -7.32 17.49
N GLU A 413 -20.15 -7.97 17.10
CA GLU A 413 -19.19 -8.55 18.05
C GLU A 413 -18.54 -7.48 18.95
N LYS A 414 -18.26 -6.28 18.44
CA LYS A 414 -17.78 -5.15 19.24
C LYS A 414 -18.86 -4.69 20.22
N LEU A 415 -20.12 -4.58 19.78
CA LEU A 415 -21.25 -4.21 20.64
C LEU A 415 -21.44 -5.22 21.79
N LEU A 416 -21.36 -6.52 21.52
CA LEU A 416 -21.50 -7.56 22.55
C LEU A 416 -20.37 -7.57 23.58
N LYS A 417 -19.20 -7.02 23.23
CA LYS A 417 -18.09 -6.80 24.17
C LYS A 417 -18.32 -5.56 25.05
N ARG A 418 -18.97 -4.52 24.52
CA ARG A 418 -19.29 -3.26 25.23
C ARG A 418 -20.50 -3.40 26.14
N TYR A 419 -21.60 -3.92 25.61
CA TYR A 419 -22.86 -4.12 26.30
C TYR A 419 -22.90 -5.54 26.87
N THR A 420 -22.35 -5.72 28.06
CA THR A 420 -22.24 -7.05 28.69
C THR A 420 -23.43 -7.39 29.58
N ASP A 421 -24.19 -6.39 30.04
CA ASP A 421 -25.39 -6.62 30.83
C ASP A 421 -26.50 -7.19 29.95
N LYS A 422 -26.68 -8.51 30.05
CA LYS A 422 -27.71 -9.23 29.31
C LYS A 422 -29.13 -8.80 29.62
N ARG A 423 -29.38 -8.08 30.72
CA ARG A 423 -30.72 -7.54 31.04
C ARG A 423 -30.84 -6.06 30.70
N GLY A 424 -29.73 -5.42 30.36
CA GLY A 424 -29.69 -4.03 29.93
C GLY A 424 -30.47 -3.82 28.63
N LYS A 425 -31.03 -2.63 28.50
CA LYS A 425 -31.84 -2.22 27.35
C LYS A 425 -31.08 -2.44 26.03
N ASP A 426 -29.86 -1.90 25.92
CA ASP A 426 -29.08 -1.95 24.68
C ASP A 426 -28.77 -3.39 24.23
N TYR A 427 -28.41 -4.26 25.17
CA TYR A 427 -28.17 -5.67 24.85
C TYR A 427 -29.42 -6.37 24.32
N GLN A 428 -30.59 -6.09 24.91
CA GLN A 428 -31.85 -6.66 24.45
C GLN A 428 -32.26 -6.11 23.08
N ASP A 429 -32.03 -4.83 22.84
CA ASP A 429 -32.30 -4.18 21.55
C ASP A 429 -31.41 -4.78 20.45
N ILE A 430 -30.10 -4.89 20.67
CA ILE A 430 -29.14 -5.56 19.76
C ILE A 430 -29.55 -7.01 19.53
N LYS A 431 -29.87 -7.75 20.60
CA LYS A 431 -30.28 -9.16 20.49
C LYS A 431 -31.53 -9.31 19.65
N LYS A 432 -32.54 -8.46 19.87
CA LYS A 432 -33.80 -8.49 19.12
C LYS A 432 -33.55 -8.20 17.65
N PHE A 433 -32.78 -7.16 17.35
CA PHE A 433 -32.39 -6.82 15.99
C PHE A 433 -31.69 -7.98 15.28
N VAL A 434 -30.62 -8.53 15.86
CA VAL A 434 -29.86 -9.65 15.27
C VAL A 434 -30.75 -10.88 15.11
N SER A 435 -31.61 -11.18 16.09
CA SER A 435 -32.46 -12.37 16.02
C SER A 435 -33.48 -12.31 14.90
N THR A 436 -33.98 -11.11 14.56
CA THR A 436 -34.95 -10.92 13.47
C THR A 436 -34.23 -10.63 12.15
N ALA A 437 -33.52 -9.51 12.06
CA ALA A 437 -32.97 -9.01 10.82
C ALA A 437 -31.92 -9.96 10.21
N PHE A 438 -31.00 -10.52 11.00
CA PHE A 438 -29.95 -11.40 10.44
C PHE A 438 -30.50 -12.77 10.04
N GLN A 439 -31.61 -13.20 10.65
CA GLN A 439 -32.32 -14.39 10.19
C GLN A 439 -33.03 -14.10 8.86
N ASP A 440 -33.73 -12.96 8.78
CA ASP A 440 -34.47 -12.55 7.57
C ASP A 440 -33.53 -12.32 6.37
N PHE A 441 -32.35 -11.75 6.60
CA PHE A 441 -31.32 -11.59 5.56
C PHE A 441 -30.62 -12.91 5.20
N GLY A 442 -30.86 -13.99 5.95
CA GLY A 442 -30.15 -15.26 5.79
C GLY A 442 -28.67 -15.20 6.21
N PHE A 443 -28.28 -14.20 7.01
CA PHE A 443 -26.92 -14.06 7.53
C PHE A 443 -26.61 -15.12 8.58
N LEU A 444 -27.55 -15.43 9.46
CA LEU A 444 -27.41 -16.45 10.50
C LEU A 444 -28.62 -17.37 10.53
N LYS A 445 -28.38 -18.64 10.81
CA LYS A 445 -29.43 -19.61 11.14
C LYS A 445 -29.88 -19.40 12.58
N GLU A 446 -31.11 -19.81 12.88
CA GLU A 446 -31.69 -19.76 14.23
C GLU A 446 -30.75 -20.37 15.30
N LYS A 447 -30.12 -21.51 15.00
CA LYS A 447 -29.17 -22.16 15.92
C LYS A 447 -27.95 -21.28 16.23
N GLU A 448 -27.40 -20.61 15.22
CA GLU A 448 -26.22 -19.74 15.35
C GLU A 448 -26.56 -18.50 16.16
N ILE A 449 -27.75 -17.93 15.97
CA ILE A 449 -28.29 -16.82 16.77
C ILE A 449 -28.40 -17.25 18.23
N VAL A 450 -29.03 -18.40 18.50
CA VAL A 450 -29.17 -18.89 19.88
C VAL A 450 -27.79 -19.08 20.51
N GLU A 451 -26.81 -19.64 19.79
CA GLU A 451 -25.44 -19.82 20.29
C GLU A 451 -24.70 -18.51 20.57
N MET A 452 -24.87 -17.50 19.72
CA MET A 452 -24.27 -16.18 19.91
C MET A 452 -24.71 -15.53 21.24
N PHE A 453 -25.98 -15.69 21.61
CA PHE A 453 -26.54 -15.08 22.84
C PHE A 453 -26.56 -16.03 24.05
N LYS A 454 -26.19 -17.31 23.89
CA LYS A 454 -26.09 -18.28 24.99
C LYS A 454 -25.14 -17.78 26.08
N THR A 455 -25.47 -18.05 27.33
CA THR A 455 -24.58 -17.79 28.46
C THR A 455 -23.61 -18.97 28.59
N ARG A 456 -22.31 -18.75 28.31
CA ARG A 456 -21.28 -19.76 28.61
C ARG A 456 -21.27 -19.99 30.13
N ARG A 457 -21.68 -21.17 30.59
CA ARG A 457 -21.57 -21.57 32.01
C ARG A 457 -20.08 -21.57 32.37
N LYS A 458 -19.69 -20.96 33.50
CA LYS A 458 -18.34 -21.14 34.06
C LYS A 458 -18.09 -22.64 34.20
N ARG A 459 -16.97 -23.16 33.66
CA ARG A 459 -16.51 -24.51 33.98
C ARG A 459 -16.35 -24.55 35.51
N LYS A 460 -17.06 -25.47 36.17
CA LYS A 460 -16.76 -25.78 37.58
C LYS A 460 -15.28 -26.15 37.63
N LYS A 461 -14.52 -25.57 38.56
CA LYS A 461 -13.21 -26.12 38.89
C LYS A 461 -13.46 -27.57 39.30
N GLU A 462 -12.78 -28.49 38.63
CA GLU A 462 -12.69 -29.87 39.11
C GLU A 462 -12.04 -29.78 40.51
N GLU A 463 -12.76 -30.24 41.53
CA GLU A 463 -12.27 -30.32 42.91
C GLU A 463 -11.28 -31.48 43.07
#